data_AF-A0A4U7D0J9-F1
#
_entry.id   AF-A0A4U7D0J9-F1
#
_cell.length_a   1.000
_cell.length_b   1.000
_cell.length_c   1.000
_cell.angle_alpha   90.00
_cell.angle_beta   90.00
_cell.angle_gamma   90.00
#
_symmetry.space_group_name_H-M   'P 1'
#
loop_
_entity.id
_entity.type
_entity.pdbx_description
1 polymer ?
#
loop_
_entity_poly.entity_id
_entity_poly.type
_entity_poly.pdbx_seq_one_letter_code
_entity_poly.pdbx_strand_id
1 'polypeptide(L)'
;MTDRDGRPSGLTVARWVGIGSLLGVVVAGALFPFAGARRATDTSFALGVLLFGFGVATWGGAVGFGDSMSAVQSHLGGESGWSREGARQAFAVLTWVGAGWAGTAVAASILFVGL
;
A
#
# COMPACT_ATOMS: atom_id res chain seq x y z
N MET A 1 -1.71 9.27 -32.48
CA MET A 1 -1.35 7.86 -32.69
C MET A 1 0.17 7.75 -32.69
N THR A 2 0.71 7.52 -31.50
CA THR A 2 2.05 6.97 -31.22
C THR A 2 2.02 6.67 -29.73
N ASP A 3 1.59 5.45 -29.42
CA ASP A 3 1.71 4.84 -28.09
C ASP A 3 3.14 4.97 -27.61
N ARG A 4 3.32 5.60 -26.45
CA ARG A 4 4.53 5.44 -25.65
C ARG A 4 4.28 4.37 -24.61
N ASP A 5 4.09 3.14 -25.08
CA ASP A 5 4.23 1.96 -24.25
C ASP A 5 5.71 1.68 -23.99
N GLY A 6 6.04 1.33 -22.75
CA GLY A 6 7.35 0.76 -22.47
C GLY A 6 7.68 0.54 -21.00
N ARG A 7 8.05 1.58 -20.24
CA ARG A 7 8.59 1.41 -18.87
C ARG A 7 8.35 2.60 -17.93
N PRO A 8 7.19 2.67 -17.25
CA PRO A 8 7.05 3.49 -16.04
C PRO A 8 6.56 2.72 -14.78
N SER A 9 6.40 1.39 -14.83
CA SER A 9 5.82 0.63 -13.71
C SER A 9 6.83 0.28 -12.60
N GLY A 10 8.03 -0.18 -12.95
CA GLY A 10 8.99 -0.74 -11.97
C GLY A 10 9.52 0.27 -10.95
N LEU A 11 9.92 1.47 -11.40
CA LEU A 11 10.44 2.51 -10.51
C LEU A 11 9.38 3.04 -9.54
N THR A 12 8.13 3.15 -10.00
CA THR A 12 7.01 3.60 -9.19
C THR A 12 6.69 2.56 -8.11
N VAL A 13 6.60 1.27 -8.48
CA VAL A 13 6.39 0.17 -7.54
C VAL A 13 7.53 0.10 -6.53
N ALA A 14 8.79 0.13 -6.99
CA ALA A 14 9.97 0.11 -6.13
C ALA A 14 9.99 1.28 -5.13
N ARG A 15 9.56 2.47 -5.56
CA ARG A 15 9.45 3.64 -4.67
C ARG A 15 8.44 3.41 -3.56
N TRP A 16 7.25 2.91 -3.88
CA TRP A 16 6.19 2.69 -2.89
C TRP A 16 6.51 1.53 -1.94
N VAL A 17 7.11 0.45 -2.45
CA VAL A 17 7.66 -0.62 -1.63
C VAL A 17 8.74 -0.06 -0.70
N GLY A 18 9.68 0.74 -1.21
CA GLY A 18 10.74 1.36 -0.41
C GLY A 18 10.22 2.30 0.68
N ILE A 19 9.21 3.12 0.37
CA ILE A 19 8.53 3.97 1.36
C ILE A 19 7.86 3.12 2.43
N GLY A 20 7.15 2.06 2.04
CA GLY A 20 6.54 1.11 2.96
C GLY A 20 7.56 0.43 3.86
N SER A 21 8.68 0.00 3.30
CA SER A 21 9.80 -0.57 4.04
C SER A 21 10.34 0.40 5.09
N LEU A 22 10.59 1.65 4.70
CA LEU A 22 11.08 2.67 5.62
C LEU A 22 10.08 2.94 6.77
N LEU A 23 8.78 3.01 6.46
CA LEU A 23 7.73 3.09 7.46
C LEU A 23 7.76 1.91 8.44
N GLY A 24 7.93 0.68 7.93
CA GLY A 24 8.04 -0.50 8.76
C GLY A 24 9.21 -0.47 9.73
N VAL A 25 10.39 0.01 9.28
CA VAL A 25 11.56 0.21 10.15
C VAL A 25 11.30 1.28 11.21
N VAL A 26 10.76 2.43 10.81
CA VAL A 26 10.49 3.55 11.73
C VAL A 26 9.50 3.13 12.81
N VAL A 27 8.41 2.44 12.45
CA VAL A 27 7.41 1.98 13.42
C VAL A 27 7.97 0.90 14.34
N ALA A 28 8.68 -0.10 13.79
CA ALA A 28 9.32 -1.12 14.63
C ALA A 28 10.35 -0.52 15.60
N GLY A 29 11.19 0.41 15.12
CA GLY A 29 12.17 1.12 15.94
C GLY A 29 11.53 2.01 17.01
N ALA A 30 10.43 2.69 16.69
CA ALA A 30 9.68 3.50 17.65
C ALA A 30 9.02 2.64 18.75
N LEU A 31 8.56 1.43 18.41
CA LEU A 31 7.94 0.50 19.36
C LEU A 31 8.97 -0.28 20.19
N PHE A 32 10.18 -0.45 19.67
CA PHE A 32 11.27 -1.19 20.32
C PHE A 32 11.51 -0.81 21.79
N PRO A 33 11.67 0.48 22.17
CA PRO A 33 11.95 0.85 23.56
C PRO A 33 10.79 0.59 24.54
N PHE A 34 9.56 0.44 24.04
CA PHE A 34 8.36 0.30 24.89
C PHE A 34 7.85 -1.14 24.98
N ALA A 35 7.98 -1.92 23.90
CA ALA A 35 7.34 -3.23 23.77
C ALA A 35 8.34 -4.41 23.77
N GLY A 36 9.64 -4.13 23.59
CA GLY A 36 10.65 -5.15 23.33
C GLY A 36 10.62 -5.66 21.89
N ALA A 37 11.73 -6.25 21.43
CA ALA A 37 11.97 -6.60 20.03
C ALA A 37 10.81 -7.37 19.38
N ARG A 38 10.37 -8.46 20.01
CA ARG A 38 9.35 -9.36 19.44
C ARG A 38 7.98 -8.72 19.31
N ARG A 39 7.52 -8.02 20.35
CA ARG A 39 6.19 -7.38 20.33
C ARG A 39 6.18 -6.17 19.39
N ALA A 40 7.31 -5.47 19.26
CA ALA A 40 7.47 -4.38 18.30
C ALA A 40 7.40 -4.87 16.84
N THR A 41 8.08 -5.98 16.51
CA THR A 41 8.05 -6.56 15.16
C THR A 41 6.67 -7.14 14.82
N ASP A 42 6.02 -7.85 15.76
CA ASP A 42 4.68 -8.40 15.55
C ASP A 42 3.63 -7.30 15.29
N THR A 43 3.70 -6.22 16.06
CA THR A 43 2.79 -5.06 15.90
C THR A 43 3.04 -4.35 14.56
N SER A 44 4.31 -4.11 14.21
CA SER A 44 4.67 -3.50 12.93
C SER A 44 4.20 -4.38 11.75
N PHE A 45 4.35 -5.70 11.86
CA PHE A 45 3.85 -6.64 10.86
C PHE A 45 2.33 -6.57 10.70
N ALA A 46 1.58 -6.59 11.81
CA ALA A 46 0.12 -6.49 11.78
C ALA A 46 -0.36 -5.20 11.08
N LEU A 47 0.30 -4.07 11.33
CA LEU A 47 0.00 -2.79 10.66
C LEU A 47 0.30 -2.84 9.17
N GLY A 48 1.44 -3.42 8.77
CA GLY A 48 1.81 -3.58 7.37
C GLY A 48 0.83 -4.46 6.59
N VAL A 49 0.45 -5.61 7.17
CA VAL A 49 -0.53 -6.54 6.56
C VAL A 49 -1.92 -5.93 6.50
N LEU A 50 -2.34 -5.18 7.53
CA LEU A 50 -3.61 -4.46 7.51
C LEU A 50 -3.67 -3.47 6.34
N LEU A 51 -2.61 -2.66 6.16
CA LEU A 51 -2.53 -1.69 5.09
C LEU A 51 -2.51 -2.37 3.71
N PHE A 52 -1.78 -3.49 3.60
CA PHE A 52 -1.75 -4.31 2.40
C PHE A 52 -3.14 -4.89 2.06
N GLY A 53 -3.79 -5.53 3.04
CA GLY A 53 -5.11 -6.12 2.87
C GLY A 53 -6.17 -5.09 2.50
N PHE A 54 -6.12 -3.91 3.13
CA PHE A 54 -6.98 -2.79 2.76
C PHE A 54 -6.74 -2.31 1.33
N GLY A 55 -5.47 -2.17 0.91
CA GLY A 55 -5.11 -1.83 -0.46
C GLY A 55 -5.64 -2.85 -1.49
N VAL A 56 -5.49 -4.15 -1.21
CA VAL A 56 -6.00 -5.22 -2.07
C VAL A 56 -7.53 -5.23 -2.12
N ALA A 57 -8.20 -5.12 -0.97
CA ALA A 57 -9.67 -5.13 -0.89
C ALA A 57 -10.28 -3.93 -1.63
N THR A 58 -9.68 -2.74 -1.48
CA THR A 58 -10.12 -1.54 -2.20
C THR A 58 -9.86 -1.62 -3.70
N TRP A 59 -8.77 -2.26 -4.13
CA TRP A 59 -8.53 -2.55 -5.54
C TRP A 59 -9.58 -3.51 -6.11
N GLY A 60 -9.92 -4.58 -5.37
CA GLY A 60 -10.99 -5.50 -5.72
C GLY A 60 -12.37 -4.81 -5.80
N GLY A 61 -12.66 -3.89 -4.87
CA GLY A 61 -13.86 -3.06 -4.90
C GLY A 61 -13.88 -2.10 -6.09
N ALA A 62 -12.77 -1.44 -6.42
CA ALA A 62 -12.69 -0.53 -7.56
C ALA A 62 -12.79 -1.25 -8.92
N VAL A 63 -12.37 -2.51 -9.00
CA VAL A 63 -12.56 -3.38 -10.17
C VAL A 63 -14.00 -3.90 -10.24
N GLY A 64 -14.58 -4.32 -9.10
CA GLY A 64 -15.94 -4.86 -9.02
C GLY A 64 -17.07 -3.82 -9.15
N PHE A 65 -16.84 -2.56 -8.73
CA PHE A 65 -17.77 -1.44 -8.88
C PHE A 65 -17.44 -0.54 -10.08
N GLY A 66 -16.46 -0.92 -10.90
CA GLY A 66 -15.97 -0.13 -12.01
C GLY A 66 -17.10 0.31 -12.95
N ASP A 67 -17.98 -0.61 -13.34
CA ASP A 67 -19.03 -0.31 -14.32
C ASP A 67 -20.19 0.53 -13.74
N SER A 68 -20.53 0.35 -12.47
CA SER A 68 -21.65 1.04 -11.81
C SER A 68 -21.40 2.53 -11.55
N MET A 69 -20.13 2.95 -11.42
CA MET A 69 -19.79 4.36 -11.19
C MET A 69 -20.00 5.24 -12.43
N SER A 70 -19.96 4.65 -13.64
CA SER A 70 -20.20 5.38 -14.90
C SER A 70 -21.63 5.91 -14.99
N ALA A 71 -22.59 5.19 -14.40
CA ALA A 71 -24.00 5.58 -14.37
C ALA A 71 -24.27 6.72 -13.36
N VAL A 72 -23.48 6.81 -12.29
CA VAL A 72 -23.64 7.84 -11.25
C VAL A 72 -22.99 9.16 -11.69
N GLN A 73 -21.84 9.10 -12.37
CA GLN A 73 -21.13 10.28 -12.86
C GLN A 73 -21.83 10.96 -14.04
N SER A 74 -22.61 10.22 -14.84
CA SER A 74 -23.47 10.80 -15.89
C SER A 74 -24.71 11.52 -15.34
N HIS A 75 -25.12 11.23 -14.11
CA HIS A 75 -26.31 11.81 -13.48
C HIS A 75 -26.03 12.92 -12.46
N LEU A 76 -24.83 12.98 -11.88
CA LEU A 76 -24.50 13.92 -10.79
C LEU A 76 -23.49 15.02 -11.18
N GLY A 77 -23.44 15.39 -12.46
CA GLY A 77 -22.61 16.47 -13.03
C GLY A 77 -21.89 17.35 -12.01
N GLY A 78 -20.62 17.07 -11.76
CA GLY A 78 -19.88 17.76 -10.72
C GLY A 78 -18.38 17.52 -10.79
N GLU A 79 -17.63 18.61 -10.70
CA GLU A 79 -16.18 18.75 -10.59
C GLU A 79 -15.63 18.09 -9.31
N SER A 80 -15.89 16.80 -9.11
CA SER A 80 -15.12 15.99 -8.16
C SER A 80 -13.72 15.81 -8.75
N GLY A 81 -12.71 16.39 -8.11
CA GLY A 81 -11.28 16.16 -8.45
C GLY A 81 -10.84 14.69 -8.33
N TRP A 82 -11.76 13.78 -8.00
CA TRP A 82 -11.54 12.36 -7.87
C TRP A 82 -11.72 11.66 -9.23
N SER A 83 -10.64 11.63 -10.02
CA SER A 83 -10.62 10.86 -11.26
C SER A 83 -10.49 9.35 -10.99
N ARG A 84 -11.04 8.53 -11.89
CA ARG A 84 -10.96 7.05 -11.84
C ARG A 84 -9.51 6.56 -11.78
N GLU A 85 -8.64 7.17 -12.58
CA GLU A 85 -7.20 6.97 -12.56
C GLU A 85 -6.59 7.33 -11.20
N GLY A 86 -6.99 8.45 -10.58
CA GLY A 86 -6.50 8.87 -9.27
C GLY A 86 -6.83 7.90 -8.14
N ALA A 87 -8.06 7.36 -8.13
CA ALA A 87 -8.47 6.35 -7.16
C ALA A 87 -7.68 5.03 -7.33
N ARG A 88 -7.55 4.52 -8.56
CA ARG A 88 -6.76 3.31 -8.85
C ARG A 88 -5.28 3.48 -8.48
N GLN A 89 -4.72 4.65 -8.76
CA GLN A 89 -3.35 5.00 -8.37
C GLN A 89 -3.21 4.97 -6.84
N ALA A 90 -4.10 5.63 -6.11
CA ALA A 90 -4.06 5.65 -4.65
C ALA A 90 -4.15 4.24 -4.04
N PHE A 91 -4.99 3.36 -4.59
CA PHE A 91 -5.09 1.98 -4.10
C PHE A 91 -3.85 1.16 -4.45
N ALA A 92 -3.29 1.32 -5.65
CA ALA A 92 -2.01 0.69 -5.98
C ALA A 92 -0.89 1.14 -5.05
N VAL A 93 -0.85 2.44 -4.70
CA VAL A 93 0.08 2.98 -3.72
C VAL A 93 -0.08 2.31 -2.36
N LEU A 94 -1.29 2.25 -1.80
CA LEU A 94 -1.52 1.62 -0.50
C LEU A 94 -1.10 0.15 -0.48
N THR A 95 -1.42 -0.60 -1.54
CA THR A 95 -1.03 -2.02 -1.66
C THR A 95 0.49 -2.18 -1.64
N TRP A 96 1.23 -1.43 -2.45
CA TRP A 96 2.68 -1.57 -2.51
C TRP A 96 3.40 -1.05 -1.26
N VAL A 97 2.87 -0.01 -0.61
CA VAL A 97 3.36 0.47 0.70
C VAL A 97 3.13 -0.60 1.77
N GLY A 98 1.92 -1.18 1.85
CA GLY A 98 1.62 -2.25 2.80
C GLY A 98 2.50 -3.48 2.60
N ALA A 99 2.73 -3.88 1.34
CA ALA A 99 3.62 -5.00 1.01
C ALA A 99 5.07 -4.76 1.45
N GLY A 100 5.62 -3.57 1.17
CA GLY A 100 6.98 -3.20 1.60
C GLY A 100 7.13 -3.16 3.11
N TRP A 101 6.13 -2.61 3.81
CA TRP A 101 6.10 -2.59 5.28
C TRP A 101 6.10 -4.01 5.83
N ALA A 102 5.14 -4.84 5.43
CA ALA A 102 5.00 -6.20 5.94
C ALA A 102 6.27 -7.03 5.71
N GLY A 103 6.85 -6.98 4.50
CA GLY A 103 8.10 -7.67 4.19
C GLY A 103 9.27 -7.22 5.05
N THR A 104 9.34 -5.92 5.39
CA THR A 104 10.39 -5.38 6.25
C THR A 104 10.21 -5.80 7.71
N ALA A 105 8.96 -5.84 8.21
CA ALA A 105 8.67 -6.35 9.54
C ALA A 105 9.05 -7.83 9.68
N VAL A 106 8.83 -8.65 8.64
CA VAL A 106 9.28 -10.05 8.60
C VAL A 106 10.81 -10.12 8.63
N ALA A 107 11.51 -9.36 7.79
CA ALA A 107 12.97 -9.34 7.78
C ALA A 107 13.55 -8.90 9.14
N ALA A 108 12.97 -7.87 9.76
CA ALA A 108 13.36 -7.42 11.09
C ALA A 108 13.10 -8.51 12.15
N SER A 109 11.95 -9.19 12.09
CA SER A 109 11.68 -10.30 13.02
C SER A 109 12.71 -11.42 12.87
N ILE A 110 13.10 -11.79 11.65
CA ILE A 110 14.13 -12.82 11.42
C ILE A 110 15.47 -12.37 12.00
N LEU A 111 15.88 -11.12 11.74
CA LEU A 111 17.17 -10.59 12.18
C LEU A 111 17.28 -10.38 13.69
N PHE A 112 16.22 -9.91 14.34
CA PHE A 112 16.25 -9.51 15.75
C PHE A 112 15.65 -10.53 16.72
N VAL A 113 14.86 -11.48 16.24
CA VAL A 113 14.18 -12.48 17.09
C VAL A 113 14.57 -13.91 16.70
N GLY A 114 14.92 -14.16 15.44
CA GLY A 114 15.28 -15.48 14.93
C GLY A 114 16.75 -15.90 15.12
N LEU A 115 17.60 -14.98 15.62
CA LEU A 115 19.03 -15.16 15.90
C LEU A 115 19.25 -15.11 17.41
#